data_AF-A0A380TAH9-F1
#
_entry.id   AF-A0A380TAH9-F1
#
_cell.length_a   1.000
_cell.length_b   1.000
_cell.length_c   1.000
_cell.angle_alpha   90.00
_cell.angle_beta   90.00
_cell.angle_gamma   90.00
#
_symmetry.space_group_name_H-M   'P 1'
#
loop_
_entity.id
_entity.type
_entity.pdbx_description
1 polymer ?
#
loop_
_entity_poly.entity_id
_entity_poly.type
_entity_poly.pdbx_seq_one_letter_code
_entity_poly.pdbx_strand_id
1 'polypeptide(L)'
;MADPLTEPALPVATVAAPRLPRVSAATDAAAMRRVAQEFEAVFLAQMLKPMFADAEAEAPFGGGPAEEIWRSVQLDEIGKSIARSGGIGLASAVERELLRLQAETEDAGR
;
A
#
# COMPACT_ATOMS: atom_id res chain seq x y z
N MET A 1 -74.60 -4.33 10.80
CA MET A 1 -73.25 -4.67 11.26
C MET A 1 -72.40 -4.90 10.02
N ALA A 2 -71.45 -4.01 9.74
CA ALA A 2 -70.54 -4.14 8.61
C ALA A 2 -69.31 -4.94 9.06
N ASP A 3 -69.02 -6.02 8.35
CA ASP A 3 -67.84 -6.88 8.54
C ASP A 3 -66.71 -6.35 7.62
N PRO A 4 -65.59 -5.83 8.14
CA PRO A 4 -64.51 -5.31 7.31
C PRO A 4 -63.60 -6.47 6.87
N LEU A 5 -63.80 -6.93 5.63
CA LEU A 5 -62.92 -7.88 4.98
C LEU A 5 -61.51 -7.27 4.78
N THR A 6 -60.58 -7.72 5.64
CA THR A 6 -59.21 -8.18 5.34
C THR A 6 -58.46 -7.46 4.21
N GLU A 7 -57.51 -6.60 4.57
CA GLU A 7 -56.49 -6.08 3.64
C GLU A 7 -55.55 -7.20 3.15
N PRO A 8 -55.22 -7.26 1.84
CA PRO A 8 -54.20 -8.18 1.36
C PRO A 8 -52.80 -7.67 1.74
N ALA A 9 -52.13 -8.38 2.64
CA ALA A 9 -50.71 -8.14 2.95
C ALA A 9 -49.85 -8.48 1.74
N LEU A 10 -49.20 -7.47 1.14
CA LEU A 10 -48.24 -7.67 0.07
C LEU A 10 -47.00 -8.41 0.59
N PRO A 11 -46.47 -9.41 -0.14
CA PRO A 11 -45.28 -10.13 0.29
C PRO A 11 -44.04 -9.23 0.18
N VAL A 12 -43.38 -8.98 1.31
CA VAL A 12 -42.06 -8.35 1.34
C VAL A 12 -41.05 -9.36 0.80
N ALA A 13 -40.53 -9.11 -0.40
CA ALA A 13 -39.43 -9.90 -0.94
C ALA A 13 -38.15 -9.60 -0.15
N THR A 14 -37.60 -10.59 0.53
CA THR A 14 -36.26 -10.53 1.11
C THR A 14 -35.25 -10.34 0.00
N VAL A 15 -34.63 -9.16 -0.07
CA VAL A 15 -33.44 -8.92 -0.90
C VAL A 15 -32.27 -9.64 -0.24
N ALA A 16 -31.73 -10.65 -0.91
CA ALA A 16 -30.49 -11.29 -0.48
C ALA A 16 -29.32 -10.30 -0.62
N ALA A 17 -28.59 -10.08 0.47
CA ALA A 17 -27.43 -9.19 0.48
C ALA A 17 -26.33 -9.70 -0.47
N PRO A 18 -25.65 -8.81 -1.20
CA PRO A 18 -24.55 -9.20 -2.08
C PRO A 18 -23.41 -9.80 -1.25
N ARG A 19 -22.97 -11.01 -1.62
CA ARG A 19 -21.76 -11.60 -1.03
C ARG A 19 -20.54 -10.89 -1.61
N LEU A 20 -19.82 -10.18 -0.75
CA LEU A 20 -18.56 -9.55 -1.11
C LEU A 20 -17.55 -10.63 -1.53
N PRO A 21 -16.77 -10.41 -2.60
CA PRO A 21 -15.74 -11.34 -3.03
C PRO A 21 -14.74 -11.52 -1.89
N ARG A 22 -14.58 -12.75 -1.42
CA ARG A 22 -13.49 -13.10 -0.50
C ARG A 22 -12.21 -13.20 -1.32
N VAL A 23 -11.34 -12.20 -1.17
CA VAL A 23 -9.98 -12.26 -1.69
C VAL A 23 -9.24 -13.37 -0.94
N SER A 24 -8.60 -14.29 -1.68
CA SER A 24 -7.86 -15.39 -1.08
C SER A 24 -6.55 -14.92 -0.48
N ALA A 25 -6.20 -15.39 0.73
CA ALA A 25 -4.97 -15.04 1.45
C ALA A 25 -3.65 -15.23 0.66
N ALA A 26 -3.62 -16.13 -0.33
CA ALA A 26 -2.47 -16.31 -1.22
C ALA A 26 -2.24 -15.12 -2.18
N THR A 27 -3.30 -14.40 -2.54
CA THR A 27 -3.23 -13.17 -3.35
C THR A 27 -2.68 -12.01 -2.50
N ASP A 28 -2.87 -12.04 -1.18
CA ASP A 28 -2.37 -11.01 -0.28
C ASP A 28 -0.87 -11.11 0.00
N ALA A 29 -0.32 -12.31 0.19
CA ALA A 29 1.09 -12.42 0.58
C ALA A 29 2.06 -11.82 -0.46
N ALA A 30 1.84 -12.06 -1.74
CA ALA A 30 2.65 -11.48 -2.81
C ALA A 30 2.45 -9.95 -2.93
N ALA A 31 1.23 -9.48 -2.72
CA ALA A 31 0.92 -8.05 -2.70
C ALA A 31 1.58 -7.35 -1.49
N MET A 32 1.53 -7.94 -0.30
CA MET A 32 2.14 -7.39 0.92
C MET A 32 3.67 -7.34 0.79
N ARG A 33 4.29 -8.38 0.22
CA ARG A 33 5.72 -8.34 -0.09
C ARG A 33 6.07 -7.18 -1.01
N ARG A 34 5.28 -6.99 -2.07
CA ARG A 34 5.50 -5.89 -3.02
C ARG A 34 5.38 -4.53 -2.33
N VAL A 35 4.31 -4.31 -1.57
CA VAL A 35 4.09 -3.06 -0.83
C VAL A 35 5.22 -2.80 0.16
N ALA A 36 5.65 -3.82 0.89
CA ALA A 36 6.75 -3.71 1.83
C ALA A 36 8.09 -3.38 1.14
N GLN A 37 8.34 -3.94 -0.04
CA GLN A 37 9.51 -3.62 -0.86
C GLN A 37 9.46 -2.19 -1.41
N GLU A 38 8.28 -1.71 -1.84
CA GLU A 38 8.07 -0.33 -2.27
C GLU A 38 8.29 0.65 -1.11
N PHE A 39 7.85 0.30 0.11
CA PHE A 39 8.13 1.07 1.31
C PHE A 39 9.64 1.18 1.59
N GLU A 40 10.36 0.05 1.56
CA GLU A 40 11.82 0.05 1.75
C GLU A 40 12.53 0.86 0.67
N ALA A 41 12.06 0.82 -0.59
CA ALA A 41 12.62 1.63 -1.67
C ALA A 41 12.51 3.14 -1.40
N VAL A 42 11.34 3.61 -0.96
CA VAL A 42 11.14 5.02 -0.59
C VAL A 42 12.01 5.39 0.59
N PHE A 43 12.07 4.54 1.62
CA PHE A 43 12.92 4.75 2.78
C PHE A 43 14.39 4.92 2.37
N LEU A 44 14.92 4.01 1.54
CA LEU A 44 16.28 4.08 1.04
C LEU A 44 16.54 5.35 0.23
N ALA A 45 15.62 5.73 -0.67
CA ALA A 45 15.73 6.97 -1.43
C ALA A 45 15.85 8.21 -0.50
N GLN A 46 15.08 8.26 0.59
CA GLN A 46 15.19 9.34 1.58
C GLN A 46 16.52 9.31 2.35
N MET A 47 16.98 8.13 2.76
CA MET A 47 18.22 7.97 3.52
C MET A 47 19.48 8.26 2.69
N LEU A 48 19.39 8.14 1.37
CA LEU A 48 20.47 8.48 0.46
C LEU A 48 20.60 9.99 0.21
N LYS A 49 19.57 10.79 0.47
CA LYS A 49 19.58 12.25 0.23
C LYS A 49 20.82 12.97 0.81
N PRO A 50 21.23 12.73 2.07
CA PRO A 50 22.37 13.45 2.66
C PRO A 50 23.69 13.20 1.92
N MET A 51 23.87 12.03 1.29
CA MET A 51 25.08 11.73 0.52
C MET A 51 25.27 12.65 -0.70
N PHE A 52 24.19 13.26 -1.18
CA PHE A 52 24.19 14.15 -2.33
C PHE A 52 24.00 15.63 -1.95
N ALA A 53 23.70 15.93 -0.69
CA ALA A 53 23.51 17.30 -0.22
C ALA A 53 24.80 18.13 -0.33
N ASP A 54 25.96 17.51 -0.05
CA ASP A 54 27.26 18.19 -0.13
C ASP A 54 27.78 18.33 -1.59
N ALA A 55 27.26 17.53 -2.52
CA ALA A 55 27.67 17.55 -3.93
C ALA A 55 27.13 18.77 -4.71
N GLU A 56 26.22 19.55 -4.12
CA GLU A 56 25.66 20.77 -4.73
C GLU A 56 26.64 21.95 -4.69
N ALA A 57 27.67 21.91 -3.85
CA ALA A 57 28.53 23.04 -3.58
C ALA A 57 29.70 23.24 -4.57
N GLU A 58 30.02 22.25 -5.43
CA GLU A 58 31.30 22.24 -6.17
C GLU A 58 31.26 22.69 -7.64
N ALA A 59 30.09 22.87 -8.26
CA ALA A 59 30.02 23.16 -9.70
C ALA A 59 29.60 24.62 -9.98
N PRO A 60 30.40 25.42 -10.73
CA PRO A 60 30.01 26.76 -11.18
C PRO A 60 28.77 26.79 -12.10
N PHE A 61 28.29 25.61 -12.53
CA PHE A 61 27.18 25.39 -13.45
C PHE A 61 26.24 24.25 -13.01
N GLY A 62 26.33 23.78 -11.76
CA GLY A 62 25.45 22.75 -11.20
C GLY A 62 24.47 23.33 -10.17
N GLY A 63 23.32 22.69 -9.98
CA GLY A 63 22.33 23.08 -8.96
C GLY A 63 21.11 23.85 -9.47
N GLY A 64 20.70 23.66 -10.74
CA GLY A 64 19.46 24.23 -11.26
C GLY A 64 18.21 23.41 -10.85
N PRO A 65 16.98 23.98 -10.88
CA PRO A 65 15.75 23.26 -10.53
C PRO A 65 15.51 21.97 -11.34
N ALA A 66 15.97 21.94 -12.60
CA ALA A 66 15.89 20.75 -13.44
C ALA A 66 16.81 19.62 -12.93
N GLU A 67 17.96 19.97 -12.37
CA GLU A 67 18.90 19.00 -11.78
C GLU A 67 18.34 18.44 -10.48
N GLU A 68 17.74 19.27 -9.63
CA GLU A 68 17.08 18.84 -8.39
C GLU A 68 15.98 17.80 -8.67
N ILE A 69 15.13 18.07 -9.67
CA ILE A 69 14.09 17.13 -10.11
C ILE A 69 14.73 15.84 -10.62
N TRP A 70 15.73 15.93 -11.51
CA TRP A 70 16.39 14.73 -12.02
C TRP A 70 17.07 13.91 -10.92
N ARG A 71 17.68 14.57 -9.94
CA ARG A 71 18.32 13.94 -8.78
C ARG A 71 17.31 13.20 -7.92
N SER A 72 16.13 13.78 -7.68
CA SER A 72 15.06 13.07 -6.96
C SER A 72 14.62 11.78 -7.66
N VAL A 73 14.44 11.84 -8.99
CA VAL A 73 14.11 10.65 -9.81
C VAL A 73 15.23 9.62 -9.75
N GLN A 74 16.49 10.06 -9.81
CA GLN A 74 17.65 9.18 -9.70
C GLN A 74 17.69 8.48 -8.33
N LEU A 75 17.49 9.22 -7.24
CA LEU A 75 17.46 8.67 -5.89
C LEU A 75 16.34 7.64 -5.72
N ASP A 76 15.16 7.90 -6.28
CA ASP A 76 14.05 6.96 -6.26
C ASP A 76 14.40 5.66 -6.99
N GLU A 77 15.03 5.73 -8.17
CA GLU A 77 15.45 4.52 -8.89
C GLU A 77 16.58 3.76 -8.21
N ILE A 78 17.52 4.47 -7.58
CA ILE A 78 18.56 3.85 -6.74
C ILE A 78 17.91 3.11 -5.57
N GLY A 79 17.00 3.76 -4.84
CA GLY A 79 16.28 3.15 -3.71
C GLY A 79 15.52 1.89 -4.13
N LYS A 80 14.79 1.95 -5.25
CA LYS A 80 14.10 0.79 -5.84
C LYS A 80 15.08 -0.32 -6.24
N SER A 81 16.22 0.02 -6.83
CA SER A 81 17.23 -0.95 -7.24
C SER A 81 17.83 -1.70 -6.04
N ILE A 82 18.15 -0.98 -4.96
CA ILE A 82 18.67 -1.55 -3.73
C ILE A 82 17.62 -2.46 -3.08
N ALA A 83 16.37 -1.99 -2.94
CA ALA A 83 15.27 -2.79 -2.39
C ALA A 83 14.98 -4.06 -3.21
N ARG A 84 15.13 -4.01 -4.55
CA ARG A 84 15.02 -5.20 -5.43
C ARG A 84 16.17 -6.19 -5.28
N SER A 85 17.35 -5.70 -4.94
CA SER A 85 18.57 -6.51 -4.84
C SER A 85 18.75 -7.15 -3.46
N GLY A 86 17.78 -6.99 -2.54
CA GLY A 86 17.81 -7.57 -1.20
C GLY A 86 17.63 -6.56 -0.08
N GLY A 87 17.77 -5.26 -0.37
CA GLY A 87 17.50 -4.18 0.58
C GLY A 87 18.38 -4.25 1.84
N ILE A 88 17.85 -3.70 2.94
CA ILE A 88 18.45 -3.76 4.28
C ILE A 88 17.64 -4.66 5.24
N GLY A 89 16.60 -5.31 4.73
CA GLY A 89 15.71 -6.20 5.49
C GLY A 89 14.50 -5.50 6.11
N LEU A 90 14.29 -4.21 5.83
CA LEU A 90 13.14 -3.44 6.31
C LEU A 90 11.84 -3.95 5.67
N ALA A 91 11.87 -4.30 4.38
CA ALA A 91 10.71 -4.86 3.69
C ALA A 91 10.19 -6.12 4.39
N SER A 92 11.08 -7.01 4.86
CA SER A 92 10.65 -8.22 5.57
C SER A 92 9.99 -7.92 6.93
N ALA A 93 10.44 -6.88 7.63
CA ALA A 93 9.80 -6.46 8.89
C ALA A 93 8.41 -5.88 8.64
N VAL A 94 8.27 -5.05 7.62
CA VAL A 94 6.99 -4.45 7.22
C VAL A 94 6.02 -5.51 6.70
N GLU A 95 6.47 -6.45 5.86
CA GLU A 95 5.64 -7.57 5.37
C GLU A 95 5.02 -8.37 6.53
N ARG A 96 5.80 -8.68 7.57
CA ARG A 96 5.29 -9.40 8.74
C ARG A 96 4.23 -8.61 9.50
N GLU A 97 4.40 -7.30 9.63
CA GLU A 97 3.45 -6.45 10.33
C GLU A 97 2.14 -6.30 9.53
N LEU A 98 2.24 -6.12 8.20
CA LEU A 98 1.06 -6.06 7.33
C LEU A 98 0.24 -7.36 7.41
N LEU A 99 0.91 -8.52 7.40
CA LEU A 99 0.24 -9.82 7.54
C LEU A 99 -0.41 -9.98 8.92
N ARG A 100 0.22 -9.48 9.98
CA ARG A 100 -0.35 -9.50 11.34
C ARG A 100 -1.64 -8.67 11.39
N LEU A 101 -1.63 -7.45 10.87
CA LEU A 101 -2.79 -6.55 10.85
C LEU A 101 -3.95 -7.13 10.01
N GLN A 102 -3.62 -7.80 8.91
CA GLN A 102 -4.61 -8.54 8.13
C GLN A 102 -5.22 -9.68 8.93
N ALA A 103 -4.42 -10.49 9.62
CA ALA A 103 -4.92 -11.60 10.42
C ALA A 103 -5.86 -11.12 11.55
N GLU A 104 -5.54 -10.00 12.19
CA GLU A 104 -6.40 -9.38 13.21
C GLU A 104 -7.74 -8.89 12.64
N THR A 105 -7.73 -8.26 11.45
CA THR A 105 -8.97 -7.80 10.80
C THR A 105 -9.84 -8.94 10.29
N GLU A 106 -9.24 -10.05 9.85
CA GLU A 106 -9.97 -11.28 9.49
C GLU A 106 -10.58 -12.01 10.70
N ASP A 107 -9.94 -11.91 11.88
CA ASP A 107 -10.44 -12.51 13.12
C ASP A 107 -11.58 -11.69 13.74
N ALA A 108 -11.48 -10.35 13.72
CA ALA A 108 -12.53 -9.45 14.19
C ALA A 108 -13.83 -9.50 13.34
N GLY A 109 -13.75 -10.08 12.14
CA GLY A 109 -14.88 -10.27 11.22
C GLY A 109 -15.56 -11.65 11.31
N ARG A 110 -15.09 -12.55 12.18
CA ARG A 110 -15.73 -13.84 12.49
C ARG A 110 -16.54 -13.78 13.78
#